data_AF-A0A2E0TA98-F1
#
_entry.id   AF-A0A2E0TA98-F1
#
_cell.length_a   1.000
_cell.length_b   1.000
_cell.length_c   1.000
_cell.angle_alpha   90.00
_cell.angle_beta   90.00
_cell.angle_gamma   90.00
#
_symmetry.space_group_name_H-M   'P 1'
#
loop_
_entity.id
_entity.type
_entity.pdbx_description
1 polymer ?
#
loop_
_entity_poly.entity_id
_entity_poly.type
_entity_poly.pdbx_seq_one_letter_code
_entity_poly.pdbx_strand_id
1 'polypeptide(L)'
;MTVTLINRSGRCLALNLPHRFVCTEEACMCVPPRDPRGRAVCRSITLPAGHATTALPEAVLAAPEVLAAARRGDLEVHKKEPKPPAEPARSPKSGSRDKRTRRKRGGSR
;
A
#
# COMPACT_ATOMS: atom_id res chain seq x y z
N MET A 1 0.27 4.42 -3.84
CA MET A 1 0.82 3.09 -4.16
C MET A 1 1.88 2.76 -3.12
N THR A 2 2.02 1.50 -2.68
CA THR A 2 3.08 1.10 -1.76
C THR A 2 4.03 0.09 -2.40
N VAL A 3 5.28 0.14 -1.98
CA VAL A 3 6.36 -0.69 -2.49
C VAL A 3 6.86 -1.59 -1.37
N THR A 4 7.18 -2.82 -1.73
CA THR A 4 7.89 -3.78 -0.90
C THR A 4 9.26 -4.05 -1.53
N LEU A 5 10.31 -3.93 -0.72
CA LEU A 5 11.68 -4.26 -1.09
C LEU A 5 12.09 -5.55 -0.39
N ILE A 6 12.59 -6.53 -1.14
CA ILE A 6 13.00 -7.85 -0.63
C ILE A 6 14.49 -8.05 -0.91
N ASN A 7 15.27 -8.31 0.13
CA ASN A 7 16.70 -8.55 -0.02
C ASN A 7 16.99 -10.00 -0.45
N ARG A 8 17.59 -10.15 -1.64
CA ARG A 8 18.00 -11.42 -2.24
C ARG A 8 19.52 -11.63 -2.28
N SER A 9 20.30 -10.64 -1.88
CA SER A 9 21.78 -10.67 -1.94
C SER A 9 22.46 -11.71 -1.02
N GLY A 10 21.71 -12.33 -0.10
CA GLY A 10 22.27 -13.25 0.91
C GLY A 10 23.12 -12.57 1.98
N ARG A 11 23.22 -11.23 1.97
CA ARG A 11 23.96 -10.41 2.95
C ARG A 11 23.06 -9.27 3.45
N CYS A 12 23.47 -8.58 4.51
CA CYS A 12 22.78 -7.34 4.91
C CYS A 12 23.01 -6.24 3.86
N LEU A 13 21.93 -5.60 3.41
CA LEU A 13 21.95 -4.46 2.51
C LEU A 13 21.60 -3.19 3.29
N ALA A 14 22.48 -2.19 3.25
CA ALA A 14 22.18 -0.85 3.73
C ALA A 14 21.91 0.06 2.52
N LEU A 15 20.71 0.64 2.48
CA LEU A 15 20.27 1.58 1.44
C LEU A 15 20.15 2.97 2.06
N ASN A 16 21.00 3.91 1.65
CA ASN A 16 20.90 5.31 2.01
C ASN A 16 19.88 5.99 1.10
N LEU A 17 18.72 6.27 1.68
CA LEU A 17 17.61 6.90 0.97
C LEU A 17 17.51 8.37 1.39
N PRO A 18 17.68 9.31 0.46
CA PRO A 18 17.34 10.71 0.73
C PRO A 18 15.93 10.85 1.32
N HIS A 19 15.78 11.74 2.29
CA HIS A 19 14.53 11.92 3.04
C HIS A 19 13.29 12.06 2.12
N ARG A 20 13.43 12.80 1.01
CA ARG A 20 12.38 12.99 -0.02
C ARG A 20 11.81 11.70 -0.59
N PHE A 21 12.53 10.59 -0.51
CA PHE A 21 12.09 9.32 -1.08
C PHE A 21 11.39 8.41 -0.08
N VAL A 22 11.55 8.62 1.23
CA VAL A 22 11.00 7.76 2.29
C VAL A 22 9.93 8.45 3.11
N CYS A 23 9.95 9.78 3.16
CA CYS A 23 8.98 10.59 3.86
C CYS A 23 7.96 11.15 2.86
N THR A 24 6.68 10.89 3.08
CA THR A 24 5.58 11.56 2.40
C THR A 24 5.21 12.81 3.19
N GLU A 25 5.20 13.98 2.56
CA GLU A 25 4.94 15.29 3.22
C GLU A 25 3.64 15.29 4.05
N GLU A 26 2.64 14.51 3.64
CA GLU A 26 1.34 14.39 4.33
C GLU A 26 1.39 13.66 5.69
N ALA A 27 2.43 12.87 5.97
CA ALA A 27 2.53 12.04 7.18
C ALA A 27 3.70 12.44 8.10
N CYS A 28 4.55 13.36 7.67
CA CYS A 28 5.83 13.63 8.32
C CYS A 28 5.85 15.05 8.89
N MET A 29 5.71 15.17 10.21
CA MET A 29 6.05 16.40 10.95
C MET A 29 7.57 16.57 11.14
N CYS A 30 8.38 15.93 10.30
CA CYS A 30 9.83 15.91 10.44
C CYS A 30 10.42 17.20 9.87
N VAL A 31 11.08 18.02 10.70
CA VAL A 31 12.10 18.94 10.19
C VAL A 31 13.25 18.05 9.71
N PRO A 32 13.50 17.92 8.39
CA PRO A 32 14.53 17.01 7.91
C PRO A 32 15.85 17.44 8.56
N PRO A 33 16.59 16.54 9.22
CA PRO A 33 17.89 16.89 9.77
C PRO A 33 18.71 17.47 8.63
N ARG A 34 19.16 18.71 8.81
CA ARG A 34 20.08 19.36 7.88
C ARG A 34 21.48 19.21 8.44
N ASP A 35 22.43 18.90 7.56
CA ASP A 35 23.84 18.98 7.94
C ASP A 35 24.21 20.44 8.28
N PRO A 36 25.39 20.72 8.86
CA PRO A 36 25.84 22.08 9.16
C PRO A 36 25.92 23.01 7.94
N ARG A 37 25.78 22.48 6.72
CA ARG A 37 25.78 23.21 5.45
C ARG A 37 24.37 23.37 4.87
N GLY A 38 23.33 23.02 5.63
CA GLY A 38 21.93 23.17 5.24
C GLY A 38 21.38 22.09 4.29
N ARG A 39 22.14 21.02 4.02
CA ARG A 39 21.74 19.93 3.11
C ARG A 39 20.92 18.89 3.84
N ALA A 40 19.90 18.33 3.19
CA ALA A 40 19.08 17.28 3.76
C ALA A 40 19.90 16.00 4.04
N VAL A 41 19.82 15.47 5.26
CA VAL A 41 20.48 14.22 5.65
C VAL A 41 19.64 13.03 5.17
N CYS A 42 20.30 12.07 4.55
CA CYS A 42 19.68 10.83 4.09
C CYS A 42 19.32 9.93 5.29
N ARG A 43 18.20 9.22 5.18
CA ARG A 43 17.82 8.18 6.13
C ARG A 43 18.23 6.83 5.56
N SER A 44 18.88 5.99 6.35
CA SER A 44 19.24 4.64 5.90
C SER A 44 18.15 3.63 6.24
N ILE A 45 17.91 2.69 5.32
CA ILE A 45 17.16 1.47 5.58
C ILE A 45 18.15 0.31 5.53
N THR A 46 18.19 -0.48 6.59
CA THR A 46 19.00 -1.70 6.64
C THR A 46 18.07 -2.90 6.47
N LEU A 47 18.31 -3.69 5.42
CA LEU A 47 17.59 -4.90 5.09
C LEU A 47 18.48 -6.12 5.40
N PRO A 48 18.15 -6.93 6.42
CA PRO A 48 18.81 -8.21 6.62
C PRO A 48 18.64 -9.15 5.42
N ALA A 49 19.52 -10.13 5.27
CA ALA A 49 19.42 -11.12 4.21
C ALA A 49 18.05 -11.84 4.25
N GLY A 50 17.41 -11.99 3.10
CA GLY A 50 16.12 -12.67 2.96
C GLY A 50 14.91 -11.92 3.53
N HIS A 51 15.10 -10.74 4.13
CA HIS A 51 14.02 -9.97 4.72
C HIS A 51 13.37 -9.02 3.72
N ALA A 52 12.10 -8.71 3.98
CA ALA A 52 11.31 -7.75 3.22
C ALA A 52 10.95 -6.53 4.09
N THR A 53 11.05 -5.33 3.53
CA THR A 53 10.44 -4.13 4.10
C THR A 53 9.26 -3.72 3.23
N THR A 54 8.10 -3.56 3.86
CA THR A 54 6.83 -3.26 3.21
C THR A 54 6.41 -1.81 3.44
N ALA A 55 5.33 -1.39 2.76
CA ALA A 55 4.70 -0.08 2.95
C ALA A 55 5.61 1.13 2.68
N LEU A 56 6.63 0.96 1.82
CA LEU A 56 7.47 2.06 1.39
C LEU A 56 6.74 2.91 0.33
N PRO A 57 6.96 4.23 0.32
CA PRO A 57 6.41 5.08 -0.75
C PRO A 57 7.08 4.77 -2.09
N GLU A 58 6.35 4.95 -3.18
CA GLU A 58 6.83 4.65 -4.52
C GLU A 58 8.09 5.44 -4.92
N ALA A 59 8.26 6.63 -4.34
CA ALA A 59 9.43 7.49 -4.55
C ALA A 59 10.77 6.77 -4.26
N VAL A 60 10.79 5.74 -3.40
CA VAL A 60 11.98 4.91 -3.13
C VAL A 60 12.53 4.26 -4.40
N LEU A 61 11.71 3.97 -5.41
CA LEU A 61 12.15 3.36 -6.66
C LEU A 61 13.02 4.28 -7.52
N ALA A 62 12.94 5.59 -7.31
CA ALA A 62 13.80 6.55 -7.99
C ALA A 62 15.17 6.71 -7.30
N ALA A 63 15.38 6.09 -6.13
CA ALA A 63 16.65 6.19 -5.43
C ALA A 63 17.75 5.41 -6.19
N PRO A 64 18.92 6.05 -6.46
CA PRO A 64 20.00 5.41 -7.23
C PRO A 64 20.48 4.08 -6.65
N GLU A 65 20.53 3.97 -5.32
CA GLU A 65 20.97 2.75 -4.63
C GLU A 65 19.98 1.60 -4.80
N VAL A 66 18.67 1.90 -4.77
CA VAL A 66 17.60 0.92 -5.01
C VAL A 66 17.65 0.42 -6.44
N LEU A 67 17.80 1.34 -7.41
CA LEU A 67 17.96 0.99 -8.82
C LEU A 67 19.23 0.16 -9.09
N ALA A 68 20.33 0.49 -8.42
CA ALA A 68 21.58 -0.26 -8.54
C ALA A 68 21.43 -1.67 -7.95
N ALA A 69 20.86 -1.80 -6.75
CA ALA A 69 20.65 -3.09 -6.09
C ALA A 69 19.65 -3.97 -6.86
N ALA A 70 18.58 -3.39 -7.40
CA ALA A 70 17.62 -4.11 -8.24
C ALA A 70 18.25 -4.62 -9.53
N ARG A 71 19.05 -3.80 -10.22
CA ARG A 71 19.76 -4.22 -11.44
C ARG A 71 20.79 -5.33 -11.21
N ARG A 72 21.40 -5.38 -10.02
CA ARG A 72 22.32 -6.46 -9.63
C ARG A 72 21.61 -7.76 -9.25
N GLY A 73 20.29 -7.74 -9.06
CA GLY A 73 19.53 -8.87 -8.53
C GLY A 73 19.59 -9.01 -7.01
N ASP A 74 20.23 -8.07 -6.31
CA ASP A 74 20.35 -8.04 -4.86
C ASP A 74 19.02 -7.69 -4.18
N LEU A 75 18.15 -6.98 -4.90
CA LEU A 75 16.91 -6.41 -4.39
C LEU A 75 15.74 -6.71 -5.33
N GLU A 76 14.75 -7.43 -4.84
CA GLU A 76 13.50 -7.68 -5.55
C GLU A 76 12.44 -6.67 -5.12
N VAL A 77 11.69 -6.14 -6.09
CA VAL A 77 10.76 -5.02 -5.90
C VAL A 77 9.35 -5.47 -6.25
N HIS A 78 8.42 -5.31 -5.30
CA HIS A 78 7.00 -5.57 -5.49
C HIS A 78 6.20 -4.28 -5.33
N LYS A 79 5.40 -3.92 -6.33
CA LYS A 79 4.48 -2.78 -6.24
C LYS A 79 3.08 -3.27 -5.89
N LYS A 80 2.44 -2.66 -4.90
CA LYS A 80 1.04 -2.91 -4.55
C LYS A 80 0.20 -1.68 -4.90
N GLU A 81 -0.71 -1.85 -5.85
CA GLU A 81 -1.73 -0.85 -6.15
C GLU A 81 -2.75 -0.77 -5.01
N PRO A 82 -3.22 0.45 -4.66
CA PRO A 82 -4.36 0.57 -3.77
C PRO A 82 -5.57 -0.06 -4.47
N LYS A 83 -6.13 -1.11 -3.86
CA LYS A 83 -7.33 -1.76 -4.38
C LYS A 83 -8.46 -0.72 -4.39
N PRO A 84 -9.19 -0.50 -5.49
CA PRO A 84 -10.32 0.41 -5.49
C PRO A 84 -11.31 -0.03 -4.41
N PRO A 85 -11.96 0.91 -3.69
CA PRO A 85 -12.92 0.56 -2.67
C PRO A 85 -14.01 -0.30 -3.30
N ALA A 86 -14.26 -1.47 -2.71
CA ALA A 86 -15.31 -2.36 -3.18
C ALA A 86 -16.64 -1.60 -3.13
N GLU A 87 -17.32 -1.47 -4.27
CA GLU A 87 -18.67 -0.92 -4.31
C GLU A 87 -19.57 -1.74 -3.37
N PRO A 88 -20.42 -1.10 -2.55
CA PRO A 88 -21.29 -1.81 -1.64
C PRO A 88 -22.22 -2.73 -2.43
N ALA A 89 -22.20 -4.02 -2.10
CA ALA A 89 -23.06 -5.03 -2.70
C ALA A 89 -24.52 -4.59 -2.60
N ARG A 90 -25.19 -4.41 -3.74
CA ARG A 90 -26.64 -4.19 -3.79
C ARG A 90 -27.34 -5.40 -3.18
N SER A 91 -27.92 -5.22 -1.99
CA SER A 91 -28.73 -6.22 -1.30
C SER A 91 -29.89 -6.68 -2.20
N PRO A 92 -30.19 -7.99 -2.30
CA PRO A 92 -31.37 -8.45 -3.01
C PRO A 92 -32.63 -7.99 -2.28
N LYS A 93 -33.56 -7.36 -3.00
CA LYS A 93 -34.86 -6.92 -2.47
C LYS A 93 -35.63 -8.15 -1.97
N SER A 94 -35.75 -8.30 -0.65
CA SER A 94 -36.70 -9.21 -0.03
C SER A 94 -38.11 -8.63 -0.19
N GLY A 95 -38.75 -8.93 -1.31
CA GLY A 95 -40.17 -8.64 -1.56
C GLY A 95 -41.04 -9.62 -0.78
N SER A 96 -41.64 -9.11 0.28
CA SER A 96 -42.48 -9.79 1.25
C SER A 96 -43.63 -10.59 0.65
N ARG A 97 -43.78 -11.80 1.21
CA ARG A 97 -44.96 -12.64 1.28
C ARG A 97 -46.18 -11.85 1.74
N ASP A 98 -47.15 -11.61 0.85
CA ASP A 98 -48.50 -11.16 1.27
C ASP A 98 -49.56 -12.22 0.95
N LYS A 99 -49.91 -12.96 2.00
CA LYS A 99 -51.06 -13.87 2.07
C LYS A 99 -52.33 -13.04 1.95
N ARG A 100 -53.01 -13.06 0.79
CA ARG A 100 -54.42 -12.66 0.73
C ARG A 100 -55.34 -13.87 0.61
N THR A 101 -55.82 -14.27 1.77
CA THR A 101 -56.92 -15.22 2.00
C THR A 101 -58.22 -14.68 1.38
N ARG A 102 -58.69 -15.28 0.27
CA ARG A 102 -60.04 -15.00 -0.26
C ARG A 102 -61.06 -15.93 0.39
N ARG A 103 -61.74 -15.43 1.42
CA ARG A 103 -62.89 -16.07 2.09
C ARG A 103 -64.13 -16.10 1.17
N LYS A 104 -64.90 -17.18 1.29
CA LYS A 104 -66.28 -17.43 0.79
C LYS A 104 -67.28 -16.32 1.16
N ARG A 105 -68.20 -16.02 0.23
CA ARG A 105 -69.64 -15.58 0.33
C ARG A 105 -70.08 -15.43 -1.14
N GLY A 106 -71.07 -16.12 -1.73
CA GLY A 106 -72.45 -16.38 -1.30
C GLY A 106 -73.37 -15.29 -1.89
N GLY A 107 -74.27 -15.62 -2.84
CA GLY A 107 -75.43 -14.77 -3.18
C GLY A 107 -75.84 -14.69 -4.66
N SER A 108 -77.09 -15.11 -4.92
CA SER A 108 -77.92 -15.09 -6.13
C SER A 108 -77.88 -13.85 -7.05
N ARG A 109 -78.11 -14.09 -8.35
CA ARG A 109 -79.37 -13.79 -9.07
C ARG A 109 -79.42 -14.54 -10.40
#